data_AF-A3PC41-F1
#
_entry.id   AF-A3PC41-F1
#
_cell.length_a   1.000
_cell.length_b   1.000
_cell.length_c   1.000
_cell.angle_alpha   90.00
_cell.angle_beta   90.00
_cell.angle_gamma   90.00
#
_symmetry.space_group_name_H-M   'P 1'
#
loop_
_entity.id
_entity.type
_entity.pdbx_description
1 polymer ?
#
loop_
_entity_poly.entity_id
_entity_poly.type
_entity_poly.pdbx_seq_one_letter_code
_entity_poly.pdbx_strand_id
1 'polypeptide(L)'
;MKKNKTSTFKKFINKIGQFKSINYLSKIKFTKLKSFSFLSEISKRKRYKKILEKLNQFKDLEITNKKEKNIKKSNHANSSILKTKIFKKIIEKINKLENLKIKIQKYNKSHNSGNILKLETLRNDFLEVFDRIKNYKFSGSKFKLAKNKNNERYQQKIGVAFYGDHNLIIVSANIDLNNNIKIIALNEIPVPSNVIGDSLVEDTNELANILLDSLTLLELLESPLLLVLSSSFFNIHTFNTSDLKQISQSDKKVESKSPYLPANTLVDFLRMNDVKIKNGLVRTIYAKKDFIKSWTDTLEIVNLPIIGLVPASVHVFDSITSKITEEITVLLDIESSETTLLIGSNLDRLNSYKLPFGYSLYITDNLKKSSKSYFERALNSVKLIMKDLNQELPLNIFVMGKGLDKLLDSEINLPEGFKSISNLNLANYLYKPQTMQIHEIGSKSIENSLYSLISILSSCV
;
A
#
# COMPACT_ATOMS: atom_id res chain seq x y z
N MET A 1 -65.18 36.54 -24.58
CA MET A 1 -63.80 36.60 -25.10
C MET A 1 -62.83 36.05 -24.07
N LYS A 2 -61.91 35.19 -24.53
CA LYS A 2 -60.72 34.58 -23.92
C LYS A 2 -60.87 33.62 -22.72
N LYS A 3 -60.54 32.36 -23.06
CA LYS A 3 -60.56 31.09 -22.32
C LYS A 3 -59.26 30.85 -21.52
N ASN A 4 -59.44 30.16 -20.39
CA ASN A 4 -58.70 29.01 -19.81
C ASN A 4 -57.24 28.73 -20.21
N LYS A 5 -56.42 28.44 -19.17
CA LYS A 5 -55.62 27.20 -19.08
C LYS A 5 -55.23 26.91 -17.62
N THR A 6 -56.12 26.23 -16.91
CA THR A 6 -55.77 25.35 -15.78
C THR A 6 -55.15 24.05 -16.33
N SER A 7 -54.38 23.36 -15.48
CA SER A 7 -53.87 21.99 -15.66
C SER A 7 -52.49 21.83 -16.33
N THR A 8 -51.45 21.66 -15.51
CA THR A 8 -50.40 20.62 -15.67
C THR A 8 -49.59 20.33 -14.40
N PHE A 9 -49.53 21.21 -13.39
CA PHE A 9 -48.69 20.96 -12.20
C PHE A 9 -49.29 19.97 -11.18
N LYS A 10 -50.64 19.88 -11.07
CA LYS A 10 -51.33 18.97 -10.14
C LYS A 10 -51.37 17.50 -10.61
N LYS A 11 -50.94 17.20 -11.84
CA LYS A 11 -50.85 15.82 -12.38
C LYS A 11 -49.47 15.18 -12.23
N PHE A 12 -48.41 15.93 -11.90
CA PHE A 12 -47.07 15.33 -11.74
C PHE A 12 -46.84 14.79 -10.31
N ILE A 13 -47.49 15.36 -9.30
CA ILE A 13 -47.33 14.94 -7.90
C ILE A 13 -48.06 13.61 -7.59
N ASN A 14 -49.06 13.22 -8.38
CA ASN A 14 -49.80 11.96 -8.19
C ASN A 14 -49.20 10.74 -8.91
N LYS A 15 -48.00 10.82 -9.52
CA LYS A 15 -47.42 9.69 -10.29
C LYS A 15 -46.08 9.12 -9.80
N ILE A 16 -45.57 9.50 -8.63
CA ILE A 16 -44.48 8.74 -7.96
C ILE A 16 -44.86 8.47 -6.50
N GLY A 17 -46.14 8.19 -6.28
CA GLY A 17 -46.64 7.56 -5.06
C GLY A 17 -47.13 6.17 -5.41
N GLN A 18 -46.20 5.22 -5.56
CA GLN A 18 -46.37 3.77 -5.35
C GLN A 18 -45.08 3.05 -5.74
N PHE A 19 -44.11 2.99 -4.83
CA PHE A 19 -43.44 1.73 -4.51
C PHE A 19 -43.13 1.73 -3.01
N LYS A 20 -43.62 0.68 -2.35
CA LYS A 20 -43.50 0.40 -0.93
C LYS A 20 -42.02 0.18 -0.56
N SER A 21 -41.58 0.75 0.55
CA SER A 21 -41.27 -0.01 1.78
C SER A 21 -40.23 0.70 2.68
N ILE A 22 -40.54 0.68 3.97
CA ILE A 22 -39.63 0.64 5.13
C ILE A 22 -39.09 1.99 5.67
N ASN A 23 -39.62 2.30 6.86
CA ASN A 23 -39.04 3.07 7.96
C ASN A 23 -37.53 3.30 7.88
N TYR A 24 -37.06 4.55 7.97
CA TYR A 24 -35.87 4.99 8.72
C TYR A 24 -35.56 6.47 8.39
N LEU A 25 -36.39 7.43 8.80
CA LEU A 25 -36.03 8.85 8.64
C LEU A 25 -36.64 9.81 9.68
N SER A 26 -36.91 9.34 10.90
CA SER A 26 -37.38 10.21 11.99
C SER A 26 -36.60 9.99 13.28
N LYS A 27 -35.33 10.42 13.30
CA LYS A 27 -34.63 10.86 14.52
C LYS A 27 -33.29 11.55 14.21
N ILE A 28 -33.32 12.63 13.44
CA ILE A 28 -32.28 13.66 13.52
C ILE A 28 -32.97 14.94 14.01
N LYS A 29 -32.93 15.13 15.34
CA LYS A 29 -33.29 16.41 15.96
C LYS A 29 -32.25 17.44 15.54
N PHE A 30 -32.69 18.39 14.73
CA PHE A 30 -32.00 19.65 14.48
C PHE A 30 -31.76 20.38 15.80
N THR A 31 -30.50 20.52 16.20
CA THR A 31 -30.08 21.55 17.16
C THR A 31 -28.90 22.34 16.58
N LYS A 32 -29.16 23.65 16.37
CA LYS A 32 -28.21 24.76 16.21
C LYS A 32 -27.02 24.54 15.25
N LEU A 33 -27.26 24.82 13.97
CA LEU A 33 -26.23 25.08 12.95
C LEU A 33 -25.39 26.32 13.34
N LYS A 34 -24.26 26.09 14.02
CA LYS A 34 -23.14 27.05 14.07
C LYS A 34 -22.47 27.04 12.68
N SER A 35 -22.52 28.16 11.98
CA SER A 35 -22.07 28.41 10.61
C SER A 35 -20.54 28.30 10.37
N PHE A 36 -19.82 27.53 11.17
CA PHE A 36 -18.39 27.23 10.99
C PHE A 36 -18.11 25.84 10.39
N SER A 37 -19.13 24.98 10.21
CA SER A 37 -18.90 23.60 9.80
C SER A 37 -18.45 23.45 8.34
N PHE A 38 -18.98 24.23 7.41
CA PHE A 38 -18.82 23.91 5.99
C PHE A 38 -17.40 24.12 5.44
N LEU A 39 -16.69 25.20 5.85
CA LEU A 39 -15.29 25.42 5.44
C LEU A 39 -14.32 24.48 6.16
N SER A 40 -14.61 24.10 7.41
CA SER A 40 -13.83 23.11 8.15
C SER A 40 -14.04 21.69 7.61
N GLU A 41 -15.21 21.39 7.05
CA GLU A 41 -15.48 20.11 6.36
C GLU A 41 -14.85 20.07 4.99
N ILE A 42 -14.80 21.19 4.25
CA ILE A 42 -14.11 21.26 2.95
C ILE A 42 -12.60 21.12 3.12
N SER A 43 -11.98 21.77 4.12
CA SER A 43 -10.53 21.64 4.36
C SER A 43 -10.12 20.25 4.85
N LYS A 44 -11.05 19.48 5.44
CA LYS A 44 -10.84 18.10 5.90
C LYS A 44 -10.99 17.04 4.80
N ARG A 45 -11.56 17.38 3.64
CA ARG A 45 -11.64 16.42 2.51
C ARG A 45 -10.25 16.22 1.90
N LYS A 46 -9.80 14.96 1.84
CA LYS A 46 -8.46 14.49 1.35
C LYS A 46 -7.99 15.20 0.07
N ARG A 47 -8.92 15.48 -0.85
CA ARG A 47 -8.65 16.15 -2.14
C ARG A 47 -8.31 17.65 -2.01
N TYR A 48 -8.93 18.37 -1.07
CA TYR A 48 -8.62 19.78 -0.81
C TYR A 48 -7.36 19.94 0.03
N LYS A 49 -7.12 19.01 0.97
CA LYS A 49 -5.88 18.94 1.75
C LYS A 49 -4.66 18.79 0.83
N LYS A 50 -4.72 17.89 -0.17
CA LYS A 50 -3.67 17.74 -1.20
C LYS A 50 -3.45 18.97 -2.07
N ILE A 51 -4.50 19.74 -2.37
CA ILE A 51 -4.39 20.97 -3.16
C ILE A 51 -3.76 22.09 -2.31
N LEU A 52 -4.14 22.19 -1.03
CA LEU A 52 -3.56 23.17 -0.10
C LEU A 52 -2.10 22.83 0.26
N GLU A 53 -1.77 21.55 0.47
CA GLU A 53 -0.41 21.07 0.73
C GLU A 53 0.50 21.37 -0.45
N LYS A 54 0.04 21.13 -1.69
CA LYS A 54 0.79 21.51 -2.89
C LYS A 54 0.95 23.04 -3.00
N LEU A 55 -0.07 23.82 -2.70
CA LEU A 55 0.01 25.29 -2.71
C LEU A 55 0.99 25.83 -1.65
N ASN A 56 1.03 25.23 -0.46
CA ASN A 56 1.96 25.62 0.60
C ASN A 56 3.41 25.25 0.25
N GLN A 57 3.65 24.07 -0.36
CA GLN A 57 4.96 23.70 -0.91
C GLN A 57 5.48 24.73 -1.94
N PHE A 58 4.58 25.38 -2.70
CA PHE A 58 4.97 26.46 -3.62
C PHE A 58 5.20 27.82 -2.93
N LYS A 59 4.52 28.13 -1.82
CA LYS A 59 4.79 29.34 -1.02
C LYS A 59 6.15 29.24 -0.31
N ASP A 60 6.52 28.05 0.16
CA ASP A 60 7.82 27.81 0.79
C ASP A 60 8.99 27.93 -0.20
N LEU A 61 8.77 27.53 -1.47
CA LEU A 61 9.69 27.77 -2.59
C LEU A 61 9.85 29.26 -2.96
N GLU A 62 8.85 30.10 -2.73
CA GLU A 62 8.94 31.56 -2.92
C GLU A 62 9.76 32.24 -1.80
N ILE A 63 9.74 31.68 -0.59
CA ILE A 63 10.47 32.21 0.58
C ILE A 63 11.95 31.84 0.51
N THR A 64 12.30 30.62 0.07
CA THR A 64 13.71 30.22 -0.17
C THR A 64 14.33 30.98 -1.35
N ASN A 65 13.61 31.20 -2.45
CA ASN A 65 14.10 32.00 -3.58
C ASN A 65 14.26 33.50 -3.25
N LYS A 66 13.62 34.03 -2.20
CA LYS A 66 13.88 35.40 -1.70
C LYS A 66 15.14 35.49 -0.83
N LYS A 67 15.57 34.39 -0.20
CA LYS A 67 16.81 34.33 0.60
C LYS A 67 18.06 34.05 -0.25
N GLU A 68 17.93 33.49 -1.46
CA GLU A 68 19.06 33.18 -2.36
C GLU A 68 19.40 34.26 -3.40
N LYS A 69 18.93 35.51 -3.22
CA LYS A 69 19.11 36.57 -4.23
C LYS A 69 20.53 37.16 -4.37
N ASN A 70 21.56 36.53 -3.80
CA ASN A 70 22.94 37.03 -3.86
C ASN A 70 23.97 36.10 -4.51
N ILE A 71 23.57 35.04 -5.24
CA ILE A 71 24.54 34.25 -6.02
C ILE A 71 24.13 34.17 -7.49
N LYS A 72 25.08 34.54 -8.35
CA LYS A 72 24.91 34.83 -9.78
C LYS A 72 24.58 33.58 -10.62
N LYS A 73 23.56 33.76 -11.46
CA LYS A 73 23.40 33.28 -12.85
C LYS A 73 24.06 31.95 -13.26
N SER A 74 23.24 30.90 -13.43
CA SER A 74 23.25 30.10 -14.67
C SER A 74 21.87 29.48 -14.99
N ASN A 75 21.35 29.94 -16.13
CA ASN A 75 20.30 29.50 -17.05
C ASN A 75 19.27 28.39 -16.71
N HIS A 76 18.02 28.85 -16.65
CA HIS A 76 16.91 28.51 -17.55
C HIS A 76 16.44 27.03 -17.67
N ALA A 77 15.57 26.62 -16.73
CA ALA A 77 14.48 25.69 -17.03
C ALA A 77 13.17 25.91 -16.24
N ASN A 78 13.14 26.72 -15.16
CA ASN A 78 12.00 26.72 -14.22
C ASN A 78 11.03 27.92 -14.27
N SER A 79 10.92 28.67 -15.37
CA SER A 79 10.00 29.82 -15.45
C SER A 79 8.87 29.72 -16.50
N SER A 80 8.71 28.58 -17.19
CA SER A 80 7.70 28.44 -18.25
C SER A 80 6.31 28.00 -17.75
N ILE A 81 6.21 27.22 -16.67
CA ILE A 81 4.93 26.72 -16.12
C ILE A 81 4.05 27.86 -15.57
N LEU A 82 4.68 28.89 -14.97
CA LEU A 82 4.03 30.09 -14.45
C LEU A 82 3.52 31.06 -15.54
N LYS A 83 3.87 30.84 -16.81
CA LYS A 83 3.48 31.74 -17.92
C LYS A 83 2.19 31.35 -18.63
N THR A 84 1.58 30.19 -18.33
CA THR A 84 0.28 29.89 -18.92
C THR A 84 -0.76 30.89 -18.42
N LYS A 85 -1.40 31.64 -19.33
CA LYS A 85 -2.47 32.63 -19.04
C LYS A 85 -3.56 32.07 -18.10
N ILE A 86 -3.71 30.74 -18.11
CA ILE A 86 -4.65 29.97 -17.29
C ILE A 86 -4.19 29.91 -15.82
N PHE A 87 -2.92 29.60 -15.54
CA PHE A 87 -2.41 29.56 -14.16
C PHE A 87 -2.41 30.95 -13.51
N LYS A 88 -2.00 31.99 -14.25
CA LYS A 88 -2.10 33.38 -13.77
C LYS A 88 -3.54 33.75 -13.39
N LYS A 89 -4.53 33.38 -14.22
CA LYS A 89 -5.95 33.62 -13.92
C LYS A 89 -6.45 32.85 -12.69
N ILE A 90 -5.95 31.63 -12.47
CA ILE A 90 -6.32 30.83 -11.29
C ILE A 90 -5.73 31.44 -10.03
N ILE A 91 -4.45 31.82 -10.05
CA ILE A 91 -3.77 32.46 -8.92
C ILE A 91 -4.40 33.82 -8.60
N GLU A 92 -4.71 34.65 -9.60
CA GLU A 92 -5.43 35.92 -9.39
C GLU A 92 -6.80 35.70 -8.72
N LYS A 93 -7.52 34.65 -9.10
CA LYS A 93 -8.83 34.35 -8.50
C LYS A 93 -8.71 33.80 -7.08
N ILE A 94 -7.66 33.02 -6.78
CA ILE A 94 -7.35 32.56 -5.42
C ILE A 94 -6.96 33.73 -4.52
N ASN A 95 -6.13 34.65 -5.02
CA ASN A 95 -5.73 35.84 -4.26
C ASN A 95 -6.90 36.79 -4.01
N LYS A 96 -7.85 36.89 -4.95
CA LYS A 96 -9.13 37.59 -4.72
C LYS A 96 -9.96 36.92 -3.61
N LEU A 97 -9.95 35.59 -3.54
CA LEU A 97 -10.64 34.82 -2.49
C LEU A 97 -9.97 34.96 -1.10
N GLU A 98 -8.64 34.96 -1.03
CA GLU A 98 -7.92 35.22 0.24
C GLU A 98 -8.17 36.65 0.74
N ASN A 99 -8.13 37.65 -0.15
CA ASN A 99 -8.44 39.03 0.22
C ASN A 99 -9.91 39.21 0.66
N LEU A 100 -10.84 38.46 0.07
CA LEU A 100 -12.24 38.42 0.51
C LEU A 100 -12.38 37.76 1.89
N LYS A 101 -11.64 36.68 2.16
CA LYS A 101 -11.60 36.01 3.48
C LYS A 101 -11.12 36.95 4.58
N ILE A 102 -10.10 37.76 4.30
CA ILE A 102 -9.57 38.77 5.23
C ILE A 102 -10.58 39.91 5.45
N LYS A 103 -11.28 40.37 4.39
CA LYS A 103 -12.34 41.37 4.52
C LYS A 103 -13.54 40.84 5.33
N ILE A 104 -13.95 39.58 5.13
CA ILE A 104 -15.03 38.93 5.89
C ILE A 104 -14.63 38.75 7.37
N GLN A 105 -13.38 38.39 7.66
CA GLN A 105 -12.88 38.33 9.05
C GLN A 105 -12.88 39.69 9.75
N LYS A 106 -12.55 40.78 9.04
CA LYS A 106 -12.66 42.14 9.57
C LYS A 106 -14.11 42.61 9.74
N TYR A 107 -15.02 42.16 8.88
CA TYR A 107 -16.43 42.58 8.90
C TYR A 107 -17.30 41.83 9.92
N ASN A 108 -16.91 40.61 10.33
CA ASN A 108 -17.64 39.83 11.34
C ASN A 108 -17.58 40.41 12.77
N LYS A 109 -16.94 41.57 12.97
CA LYS A 109 -17.06 42.39 14.19
C LYS A 109 -18.29 43.31 14.20
N SER A 110 -18.99 43.51 13.09
CA SER A 110 -20.21 44.31 13.04
C SER A 110 -21.36 43.51 12.43
N HIS A 111 -22.33 43.13 13.26
CA HIS A 111 -23.55 42.46 12.84
C HIS A 111 -24.37 43.34 11.90
N ASN A 112 -24.65 42.87 10.68
CA ASN A 112 -25.91 43.22 10.02
C ASN A 112 -26.34 42.22 8.94
N SER A 113 -27.65 41.98 8.90
CA SER A 113 -28.38 40.92 8.19
C SER A 113 -28.50 41.07 6.67
N GLY A 114 -27.95 42.13 6.07
CA GLY A 114 -27.94 42.34 4.61
C GLY A 114 -26.98 41.43 3.82
N ASN A 115 -26.15 40.63 4.50
CA ASN A 115 -25.04 39.89 3.87
C ASN A 115 -25.35 38.43 3.49
N ILE A 116 -26.53 37.89 3.83
CA ILE A 116 -26.91 36.52 3.44
C ILE A 116 -27.14 36.43 1.92
N LEU A 117 -27.79 37.44 1.33
CA LEU A 117 -28.06 37.48 -0.12
C LEU A 117 -26.76 37.57 -0.95
N LYS A 118 -25.74 38.29 -0.46
CA LYS A 118 -24.41 38.39 -1.09
C LYS A 118 -23.62 37.08 -1.01
N LEU A 119 -23.82 36.31 0.07
CA LEU A 119 -23.22 34.99 0.25
C LEU A 119 -23.88 33.93 -0.64
N GLU A 120 -25.20 34.02 -0.85
CA GLU A 120 -25.92 33.14 -1.78
C GLU A 120 -25.57 33.43 -3.24
N THR A 121 -25.43 34.71 -3.62
CA THR A 121 -24.94 35.07 -4.97
C THR A 121 -23.51 34.58 -5.20
N LEU A 122 -22.61 34.74 -4.22
CA LEU A 122 -21.25 34.19 -4.32
C LEU A 122 -21.19 32.66 -4.36
N ARG A 123 -22.10 31.98 -3.64
CA ARG A 123 -22.22 30.51 -3.71
C ARG A 123 -22.68 30.08 -5.09
N ASN A 124 -23.63 30.80 -5.67
CA ASN A 124 -24.16 30.51 -6.99
C ASN A 124 -23.13 30.80 -8.09
N ASP A 125 -22.36 31.89 -7.99
CA ASP A 125 -21.22 32.16 -8.90
C ASP A 125 -20.15 31.07 -8.80
N PHE A 126 -19.88 30.56 -7.59
CA PHE A 126 -18.92 29.48 -7.37
C PHE A 126 -19.41 28.14 -7.96
N LEU A 127 -20.69 27.83 -7.78
CA LEU A 127 -21.33 26.66 -8.37
C LEU A 127 -21.39 26.77 -9.90
N GLU A 128 -21.64 27.96 -10.44
CA GLU A 128 -21.66 28.19 -11.89
C GLU A 128 -20.27 28.02 -12.51
N VAL A 129 -19.21 28.51 -11.85
CA VAL A 129 -17.82 28.25 -12.26
C VAL A 129 -17.49 26.76 -12.16
N PHE A 130 -17.98 26.07 -11.14
CA PHE A 130 -17.78 24.63 -10.96
C PHE A 130 -18.55 23.80 -12.00
N ASP A 131 -19.77 24.19 -12.35
CA ASP A 131 -20.56 23.54 -13.39
C ASP A 131 -19.98 23.82 -14.79
N ARG A 132 -19.38 24.99 -15.03
CA ARG A 132 -18.58 25.24 -16.23
C ARG A 132 -17.32 24.35 -16.28
N ILE A 133 -16.71 24.03 -15.15
CA ILE A 133 -15.60 23.05 -15.05
C ILE A 133 -16.11 21.61 -15.20
N LYS A 134 -17.31 21.29 -14.70
CA LYS A 134 -17.93 19.96 -14.78
C LYS A 134 -18.41 19.63 -16.20
N ASN A 135 -18.79 20.65 -16.96
CA ASN A 135 -19.14 20.56 -18.39
C ASN A 135 -17.93 20.49 -19.32
N TYR A 136 -16.70 20.65 -18.81
CA TYR A 136 -15.56 20.00 -19.45
C TYR A 136 -15.74 18.51 -19.24
N LYS A 137 -16.35 17.85 -20.23
CA LYS A 137 -16.27 16.39 -20.36
C LYS A 137 -14.79 16.00 -20.28
N PHE A 138 -14.35 15.54 -19.13
CA PHE A 138 -13.30 14.52 -19.06
C PHE A 138 -13.91 13.20 -19.55
N SER A 139 -14.47 13.22 -20.76
CA SER A 139 -14.80 12.03 -21.51
C SER A 139 -13.48 11.35 -21.81
N GLY A 140 -13.22 10.23 -21.14
CA GLY A 140 -13.33 8.91 -21.77
C GLY A 140 -12.81 8.72 -23.19
N SER A 141 -11.94 9.59 -23.71
CA SER A 141 -11.00 9.16 -24.74
C SER A 141 -9.96 8.32 -24.02
N LYS A 142 -9.72 7.13 -24.55
CA LYS A 142 -8.39 6.55 -24.47
C LYS A 142 -7.43 7.69 -24.78
N PHE A 143 -6.78 8.26 -23.77
CA PHE A 143 -5.43 8.72 -23.98
C PHE A 143 -4.71 7.44 -24.40
N LYS A 144 -4.71 7.16 -25.71
CA LYS A 144 -3.46 6.79 -26.34
C LYS A 144 -2.57 7.97 -25.98
N LEU A 145 -1.95 7.90 -24.80
CA LEU A 145 -0.59 8.39 -24.67
C LEU A 145 0.03 7.91 -25.96
N ALA A 146 0.39 8.86 -26.84
CA ALA A 146 1.31 8.53 -27.91
C ALA A 146 2.35 7.66 -27.24
N LYS A 147 2.58 6.45 -27.76
CA LYS A 147 3.67 5.58 -27.30
C LYS A 147 4.91 6.45 -27.41
N ASN A 148 5.23 7.15 -26.33
CA ASN A 148 6.31 8.09 -26.30
C ASN A 148 7.52 7.20 -26.28
N LYS A 149 8.31 7.34 -27.35
CA LYS A 149 9.66 6.80 -27.43
C LYS A 149 10.34 6.96 -26.07
N ASN A 150 10.75 5.84 -25.48
CA ASN A 150 11.62 5.70 -24.30
C ASN A 150 11.90 7.01 -23.55
N ASN A 151 11.05 7.38 -22.58
CA ASN A 151 11.34 8.47 -21.66
C ASN A 151 12.16 7.93 -20.48
N GLU A 152 13.49 7.91 -20.62
CA GLU A 152 14.44 7.59 -19.53
C GLU A 152 14.40 8.59 -18.36
N ARG A 153 13.66 9.70 -18.49
CA ARG A 153 13.69 10.84 -17.55
C ARG A 153 12.95 10.66 -16.21
N TYR A 154 12.32 9.51 -15.94
CA TYR A 154 11.62 9.27 -14.67
C TYR A 154 11.86 7.84 -14.18
N GLN A 155 13.12 7.50 -13.93
CA GLN A 155 13.50 6.32 -13.16
C GLN A 155 13.81 6.76 -11.73
N GLN A 156 13.20 6.09 -10.74
CA GLN A 156 13.53 6.26 -9.33
C GLN A 156 14.33 5.05 -8.87
N LYS A 157 15.52 5.30 -8.31
CA LYS A 157 16.30 4.27 -7.64
C LYS A 157 15.72 4.00 -6.26
N ILE A 158 15.57 2.73 -5.91
CA ILE A 158 15.03 2.27 -4.62
C ILE A 158 15.83 1.07 -4.13
N GLY A 159 16.04 1.00 -2.82
CA GLY A 159 16.53 -0.18 -2.13
C GLY A 159 15.37 -1.05 -1.63
N VAL A 160 15.49 -2.36 -1.74
CA VAL A 160 14.63 -3.31 -1.02
C VAL A 160 15.52 -4.19 -0.15
N ALA A 161 15.34 -4.13 1.15
CA ALA A 161 16.00 -5.03 2.10
C ALA A 161 15.01 -6.10 2.54
N PHE A 162 15.38 -7.37 2.45
CA PHE A 162 14.60 -8.50 2.92
C PHE A 162 15.36 -9.27 3.98
N TYR A 163 14.72 -9.52 5.12
CA TYR A 163 15.28 -10.37 6.16
C TYR A 163 14.40 -11.58 6.46
N GLY A 164 15.01 -12.77 6.45
CA GLY A 164 14.39 -14.03 6.87
C GLY A 164 15.40 -15.16 6.99
N ASP A 165 15.19 -16.07 7.94
CA ASP A 165 16.04 -17.26 8.16
C ASP A 165 17.54 -16.90 8.20
N HIS A 166 17.90 -15.89 9.00
CA HIS A 166 19.26 -15.37 9.15
C HIS A 166 19.96 -14.94 7.84
N ASN A 167 19.21 -14.65 6.77
CA ASN A 167 19.75 -14.04 5.56
C ASN A 167 19.13 -12.67 5.33
N LEU A 168 19.99 -11.70 5.02
CA LEU A 168 19.62 -10.36 4.57
C LEU A 168 19.91 -10.24 3.08
N ILE A 169 18.89 -10.01 2.28
CA ILE A 169 19.01 -9.75 0.84
C ILE A 169 18.72 -8.28 0.61
N ILE A 170 19.65 -7.54 0.01
CA ILE A 170 19.44 -6.14 -0.39
C ILE A 170 19.47 -6.04 -1.90
N VAL A 171 18.45 -5.44 -2.47
CA VAL A 171 18.27 -5.26 -3.90
C VAL A 171 18.26 -3.78 -4.24
N SER A 172 19.05 -3.40 -5.24
CA SER A 172 19.05 -2.09 -5.87
C SER A 172 18.25 -2.16 -7.16
N ALA A 173 17.19 -1.36 -7.25
CA ALA A 173 16.28 -1.37 -8.39
C ALA A 173 15.97 0.04 -8.90
N ASN A 174 15.73 0.15 -10.20
CA ASN A 174 15.13 1.33 -10.83
C ASN A 174 13.67 1.03 -11.19
N ILE A 175 12.76 1.91 -10.76
CA ILE A 175 11.34 1.82 -11.11
C ILE A 175 10.97 3.00 -12.01
N ASP A 176 10.26 2.72 -13.10
CA ASP A 176 9.71 3.75 -13.97
C ASP A 176 8.25 4.11 -13.62
N LEU A 177 7.71 5.14 -14.27
CA LEU A 177 6.31 5.58 -14.06
C LEU A 177 5.24 4.55 -14.44
N ASN A 178 5.60 3.47 -15.15
CA ASN A 178 4.69 2.38 -15.50
C ASN A 178 4.86 1.17 -14.56
N ASN A 179 5.60 1.33 -13.47
CA ASN A 179 5.96 0.25 -12.54
C ASN A 179 6.77 -0.88 -13.20
N ASN A 180 7.55 -0.55 -14.23
CA ASN A 180 8.54 -1.47 -14.77
C ASN A 180 9.76 -1.44 -13.86
N ILE A 181 10.12 -2.59 -13.32
CA ILE A 181 11.20 -2.73 -12.34
C ILE A 181 12.44 -3.26 -13.05
N LYS A 182 13.52 -2.50 -13.06
CA LYS A 182 14.83 -2.98 -13.51
C LYS A 182 15.71 -3.22 -12.28
N ILE A 183 16.07 -4.47 -12.04
CA ILE A 183 17.07 -4.79 -11.01
C ILE A 183 18.46 -4.42 -11.53
N ILE A 184 19.19 -3.64 -10.73
CA ILE A 184 20.52 -3.14 -11.04
C ILE A 184 21.58 -4.03 -10.42
N ALA A 185 21.45 -4.30 -9.12
CA ALA A 185 22.38 -5.11 -8.35
C ALA A 185 21.67 -5.71 -7.14
N LEU A 186 22.26 -6.74 -6.54
CA LEU A 186 21.81 -7.32 -5.28
C LEU A 186 23.00 -7.79 -4.45
N ASN A 187 22.79 -7.92 -3.14
CA ASN A 187 23.72 -8.50 -2.20
C ASN A 187 22.95 -9.44 -1.26
N GLU A 188 23.48 -10.63 -0.99
CA GLU A 188 22.94 -11.56 0.02
C GLU A 188 24.00 -11.77 1.11
N ILE A 189 23.60 -11.57 2.36
CA ILE A 189 24.48 -11.65 3.52
C ILE A 189 23.87 -12.58 4.56
N PRO A 190 24.60 -13.61 5.02
CA PRO A 190 24.23 -14.33 6.23
C PRO A 190 24.44 -13.41 7.44
N VAL A 191 23.41 -13.29 8.28
CA VAL A 191 23.42 -12.50 9.50
C VAL A 191 23.58 -13.44 10.70
N PRO A 192 24.65 -13.30 11.50
CA PRO A 192 24.85 -14.14 12.68
C PRO A 192 23.70 -14.07 13.68
N SER A 193 23.42 -15.17 14.37
CA SER A 193 22.33 -15.25 15.35
C SER A 193 22.57 -14.39 16.60
N ASN A 194 23.81 -14.04 16.89
CA ASN A 194 24.17 -13.07 17.93
C ASN A 194 23.95 -11.61 17.51
N VAL A 195 23.64 -11.35 16.23
CA VAL A 195 23.23 -10.02 15.73
C VAL A 195 21.72 -9.94 15.64
N ILE A 196 21.08 -10.95 15.05
CA ILE A 196 19.63 -11.10 15.06
C ILE A 196 19.28 -12.50 15.51
N GLY A 197 18.67 -12.59 16.70
CA GLY A 197 18.16 -13.84 17.25
C GLY A 197 16.78 -14.18 16.70
N ASP A 198 16.18 -15.25 17.22
CA ASP A 198 14.86 -15.73 16.77
C ASP A 198 13.73 -14.72 16.99
N SER A 199 13.92 -13.76 17.90
CA SER A 199 12.82 -12.95 18.41
C SER A 199 13.11 -11.48 18.73
N LEU A 200 14.35 -11.02 18.49
CA LEU A 200 14.78 -9.62 18.52
C LEU A 200 16.08 -9.44 17.73
N VAL A 201 16.39 -8.20 17.37
CA VAL A 201 17.75 -7.81 16.98
C VAL A 201 18.58 -7.67 18.27
N GLU A 202 19.55 -8.55 18.44
CA GLU A 202 20.40 -8.66 19.64
C GLU A 202 21.48 -7.57 19.67
N ASP A 203 22.00 -7.18 18.50
CA ASP A 203 22.95 -6.09 18.34
C ASP A 203 22.52 -5.13 17.23
N THR A 204 21.86 -4.04 17.61
CA THR A 204 21.35 -3.03 16.68
C THR A 204 22.47 -2.24 15.99
N ASN A 205 23.63 -2.07 16.63
CA ASN A 205 24.74 -1.33 16.04
C ASN A 205 25.42 -2.17 14.97
N GLU A 206 25.67 -3.44 15.26
CA GLU A 206 26.25 -4.36 14.28
C GLU A 206 25.32 -4.56 13.08
N LEU A 207 24.01 -4.71 13.32
CA LEU A 207 23.06 -4.77 12.21
C LEU A 207 23.03 -3.48 11.38
N ALA A 208 23.12 -2.32 12.02
CA ALA A 208 23.18 -1.04 11.31
C ALA A 208 24.46 -0.93 10.44
N ASN A 209 25.60 -1.38 10.95
CA ASN A 209 26.85 -1.43 10.19
C ASN A 209 26.73 -2.36 8.97
N ILE A 210 26.22 -3.58 9.15
CA ILE A 210 25.97 -4.54 8.06
C ILE A 210 25.07 -3.92 6.98
N LEU A 211 23.99 -3.23 7.40
CA LEU A 211 23.10 -2.53 6.48
C LEU A 211 23.84 -1.41 5.73
N LEU A 212 24.55 -0.52 6.43
CA LEU A 212 25.26 0.60 5.83
C LEU A 212 26.33 0.15 4.82
N ASP A 213 27.10 -0.89 5.13
CA ASP A 213 28.11 -1.44 4.23
C ASP A 213 27.46 -1.96 2.94
N SER A 214 26.35 -2.69 3.09
CA SER A 214 25.58 -3.23 1.96
C SER A 214 24.93 -2.15 1.11
N LEU A 215 24.39 -1.12 1.76
CA LEU A 215 23.77 0.02 1.08
C LEU A 215 24.82 0.86 0.36
N THR A 216 26.01 1.02 0.94
CA THR A 216 27.15 1.68 0.28
C THR A 216 27.57 0.91 -0.95
N LEU A 217 27.75 -0.41 -0.83
CA LEU A 217 28.10 -1.30 -1.94
C LEU A 217 27.11 -1.20 -3.11
N LEU A 218 25.82 -1.06 -2.83
CA LEU A 218 24.75 -0.98 -3.83
C LEU A 218 24.42 0.46 -4.27
N GLU A 219 25.18 1.45 -3.78
CA GLU A 219 24.98 2.88 -4.01
C GLU A 219 23.54 3.35 -3.65
N LEU A 220 23.05 2.94 -2.47
CA LEU A 220 21.70 3.17 -1.97
C LEU A 220 21.61 4.18 -0.81
N LEU A 221 22.74 4.79 -0.40
CA LEU A 221 22.79 5.72 0.75
C LEU A 221 21.92 6.99 0.63
N GLU A 222 21.47 7.33 -0.58
CA GLU A 222 20.53 8.44 -0.80
C GLU A 222 19.18 7.95 -1.33
N SER A 223 19.04 6.64 -1.52
CA SER A 223 17.85 6.04 -2.10
C SER A 223 16.85 5.68 -1.00
N PRO A 224 15.54 5.84 -1.26
CA PRO A 224 14.53 5.32 -0.36
C PRO A 224 14.65 3.80 -0.20
N LEU A 225 14.38 3.30 1.00
CA LEU A 225 14.50 1.89 1.36
C LEU A 225 13.14 1.31 1.76
N LEU A 226 12.77 0.18 1.17
CA LEU A 226 11.66 -0.66 1.61
C LEU A 226 12.23 -1.85 2.41
N LEU A 227 11.84 -1.97 3.68
CA LEU A 227 12.15 -3.15 4.49
C LEU A 227 11.02 -4.17 4.37
N VAL A 228 11.37 -5.38 3.96
CA VAL A 228 10.49 -6.54 3.89
C VAL A 228 10.96 -7.52 4.95
N LEU A 229 10.09 -7.86 5.89
CA LEU A 229 10.37 -8.88 6.88
C LEU A 229 9.66 -10.18 6.49
N SER A 230 10.33 -11.29 6.75
CA SER A 230 9.81 -12.62 6.46
C SER A 230 8.43 -12.85 7.04
N SER A 231 7.64 -13.67 6.35
CA SER A 231 6.30 -14.04 6.81
C SER A 231 6.33 -14.74 8.16
N SER A 232 7.46 -15.40 8.51
CA SER A 232 7.70 -15.99 9.82
C SER A 232 7.39 -15.09 11.01
N PHE A 233 7.66 -13.79 10.89
CA PHE A 233 7.50 -12.83 11.97
C PHE A 233 6.07 -12.28 12.16
N PHE A 234 5.12 -12.71 11.33
CA PHE A 234 3.76 -12.17 11.33
C PHE A 234 2.68 -13.25 11.43
N ASN A 235 1.59 -12.88 12.11
CA ASN A 235 0.33 -13.62 12.07
C ASN A 235 -0.78 -12.70 11.56
N ILE A 236 -1.67 -13.22 10.73
CA ILE A 236 -2.73 -12.47 10.06
C ILE A 236 -4.06 -13.12 10.42
N HIS A 237 -5.03 -12.28 10.78
CA HIS A 237 -6.40 -12.72 11.00
C HIS A 237 -7.40 -11.68 10.49
N THR A 238 -8.49 -12.14 9.89
CA THR A 238 -9.57 -11.25 9.46
C THR A 238 -10.82 -11.43 10.33
N PHE A 239 -11.32 -10.32 10.87
CA PHE A 239 -12.55 -10.28 11.66
C PHE A 239 -13.68 -9.61 10.89
N ASN A 240 -14.93 -10.00 11.18
CA ASN A 240 -16.06 -9.13 10.86
C ASN A 240 -16.08 -7.97 11.86
N THR A 241 -16.34 -6.75 11.39
CA THR A 241 -16.46 -5.57 12.27
C THR A 241 -17.58 -5.74 13.29
N SER A 242 -18.66 -6.45 12.93
CA SER A 242 -19.78 -6.77 13.81
C SER A 242 -19.38 -7.63 15.01
N ASP A 243 -18.29 -8.39 14.88
CA ASP A 243 -17.83 -9.26 15.94
C ASP A 243 -17.06 -8.50 17.01
N LEU A 244 -16.56 -7.31 16.69
CA LEU A 244 -15.65 -6.55 17.54
C LEU A 244 -16.40 -5.45 18.28
N LYS A 245 -16.11 -5.30 19.58
CA LYS A 245 -16.67 -4.18 20.37
C LYS A 245 -16.05 -2.88 19.89
N GLN A 246 -14.75 -2.91 19.60
CA GLN A 246 -14.04 -1.78 19.05
C GLN A 246 -12.84 -2.19 18.20
N ILE A 247 -12.41 -1.24 17.39
CA ILE A 247 -11.30 -1.34 16.48
C ILE A 247 -10.00 -1.05 17.26
N SER A 248 -9.51 -2.00 18.05
CA SER A 248 -8.34 -1.77 18.91
C SER A 248 -7.61 -3.04 19.32
N GLN A 249 -6.33 -2.93 19.69
CA GLN A 249 -5.56 -4.02 20.28
C GLN A 249 -6.15 -4.53 21.60
N SER A 250 -6.79 -3.64 22.38
CA SER A 250 -7.44 -3.99 23.66
C SER A 250 -8.79 -4.72 23.52
N ASP A 251 -9.27 -4.96 22.30
CA ASP A 251 -10.47 -5.76 22.11
C ASP A 251 -10.15 -7.23 22.40
N LYS A 252 -10.89 -7.87 23.33
CA LYS A 252 -10.63 -9.25 23.77
C LYS A 252 -10.58 -10.26 22.61
N LYS A 253 -11.35 -10.07 21.55
CA LYS A 253 -11.32 -10.99 20.39
C LYS A 253 -10.04 -10.79 19.57
N VAL A 254 -9.59 -9.55 19.41
CA VAL A 254 -8.31 -9.24 18.77
C VAL A 254 -7.16 -9.81 19.59
N GLU A 255 -7.15 -9.55 20.89
CA GLU A 255 -6.13 -10.06 21.82
C GLU A 255 -6.04 -11.58 21.80
N SER A 256 -7.19 -12.28 21.81
CA SER A 256 -7.25 -13.75 21.80
C SER A 256 -6.68 -14.43 20.55
N LYS A 257 -6.44 -13.69 19.47
CA LYS A 257 -5.86 -14.20 18.22
C LYS A 257 -4.38 -13.88 18.08
N SER A 258 -3.81 -13.08 18.98
CA SER A 258 -2.37 -12.88 19.01
C SER A 258 -1.68 -14.13 19.55
N PRO A 259 -0.60 -14.60 18.92
CA PRO A 259 0.23 -15.68 19.48
C PRO A 259 1.20 -15.17 20.57
N TYR A 260 1.23 -13.86 20.83
CA TYR A 260 2.15 -13.23 21.77
C TYR A 260 1.42 -12.74 23.02
N LEU A 261 2.18 -12.53 24.10
CA LEU A 261 1.64 -11.90 25.30
C LEU A 261 1.19 -10.46 24.98
N PRO A 262 0.07 -9.98 25.56
CA PRO A 262 -0.51 -8.67 25.20
C PRO A 262 0.47 -7.49 25.27
N ALA A 263 1.41 -7.51 26.23
CA ALA A 263 2.43 -6.48 26.39
C ALA A 263 3.49 -6.47 25.28
N ASN A 264 3.72 -7.61 24.63
CA ASN A 264 4.69 -7.81 23.56
C ASN A 264 4.02 -8.03 22.18
N THR A 265 2.73 -7.72 22.06
CA THR A 265 2.04 -7.73 20.78
C THR A 265 2.07 -6.33 20.17
N LEU A 266 2.50 -6.23 18.92
CA LEU A 266 2.18 -5.12 18.03
C LEU A 266 1.03 -5.54 17.13
N VAL A 267 0.01 -4.69 17.00
CA VAL A 267 -1.15 -4.94 16.15
C VAL A 267 -1.33 -3.82 15.15
N ASP A 268 -1.33 -4.15 13.87
CA ASP A 268 -1.77 -3.25 12.81
C ASP A 268 -3.16 -3.65 12.29
N PHE A 269 -3.97 -2.64 11.96
CA PHE A 269 -5.33 -2.81 11.48
C PHE A 269 -5.50 -2.20 10.09
N LEU A 270 -5.67 -3.06 9.11
CA LEU A 270 -6.05 -2.67 7.76
C LEU A 270 -7.59 -2.57 7.71
N ARG A 271 -8.13 -1.33 7.81
CA ARG A 271 -9.58 -1.06 7.98
C ARG A 271 -10.14 0.09 7.12
N MET A 272 -11.36 -0.15 6.62
CA MET A 272 -12.50 0.76 6.35
C MET A 272 -12.37 1.99 5.43
N ASN A 273 -11.18 2.47 5.05
CA ASN A 273 -11.06 3.55 4.05
C ASN A 273 -10.11 3.22 2.89
N ASP A 274 -9.47 2.05 2.93
CA ASP A 274 -8.80 1.50 1.77
C ASP A 274 -9.83 0.78 0.90
N VAL A 275 -9.86 1.14 -0.37
CA VAL A 275 -10.72 0.52 -1.41
C VAL A 275 -10.48 -1.00 -1.53
N LYS A 276 -9.45 -1.52 -0.85
CA LYS A 276 -8.91 -2.88 -0.96
C LYS A 276 -9.54 -3.92 -0.04
N ILE A 277 -10.44 -3.61 0.89
CA ILE A 277 -11.09 -4.63 1.73
C ILE A 277 -12.61 -4.42 1.73
N LYS A 278 -13.35 -5.52 1.61
CA LYS A 278 -14.81 -5.54 1.58
C LYS A 278 -15.40 -4.93 2.85
N ASN A 279 -16.46 -4.16 2.68
CA ASN A 279 -17.13 -3.48 3.78
C ASN A 279 -17.55 -4.47 4.88
N GLY A 280 -17.27 -4.11 6.12
CA GLY A 280 -17.59 -4.95 7.29
C GLY A 280 -16.49 -5.92 7.69
N LEU A 281 -15.31 -5.89 7.05
CA LEU A 281 -14.16 -6.71 7.41
C LEU A 281 -12.97 -5.87 7.89
N VAL A 282 -12.10 -6.55 8.63
CA VAL A 282 -10.93 -5.99 9.31
C VAL A 282 -9.82 -7.00 9.21
N ARG A 283 -8.79 -6.73 8.43
CA ARG A 283 -7.57 -7.53 8.47
C ARG A 283 -6.67 -6.99 9.57
N THR A 284 -6.21 -7.90 10.43
CA THR A 284 -5.34 -7.60 11.57
C THR A 284 -4.03 -8.34 11.36
N ILE A 285 -2.91 -7.64 11.53
CA ILE A 285 -1.57 -8.21 11.45
C ILE A 285 -0.93 -8.09 12.83
N TYR A 286 -0.48 -9.20 13.36
CA TYR A 286 0.20 -9.31 14.64
C TYR A 286 1.70 -9.54 14.39
N ALA A 287 2.54 -8.85 15.15
CA ALA A 287 3.97 -9.07 15.21
C ALA A 287 4.46 -8.98 16.66
N LYS A 288 5.63 -9.56 16.95
CA LYS A 288 6.27 -9.37 18.25
C LYS A 288 6.78 -7.93 18.34
N LYS A 289 6.30 -7.19 19.34
CA LYS A 289 6.55 -5.75 19.47
C LYS A 289 8.04 -5.43 19.58
N ASP A 290 8.75 -6.17 20.43
CA ASP A 290 10.18 -5.94 20.65
C ASP A 290 11.01 -6.20 19.40
N PHE A 291 10.65 -7.23 18.61
CA PHE A 291 11.30 -7.51 17.33
C PHE A 291 11.16 -6.34 16.36
N ILE A 292 9.93 -5.88 16.11
CA ILE A 292 9.68 -4.75 15.21
C ILE A 292 10.37 -3.48 15.72
N LYS A 293 10.32 -3.23 17.04
CA LYS A 293 10.99 -2.08 17.65
C LYS A 293 12.51 -2.13 17.42
N SER A 294 13.14 -3.28 17.63
CA SER A 294 14.58 -3.42 17.46
C SER A 294 15.03 -3.19 16.00
N TRP A 295 14.19 -3.57 15.03
CA TRP A 295 14.39 -3.20 13.61
C TRP A 295 14.23 -1.70 13.37
N THR A 296 13.21 -1.05 13.94
CA THR A 296 13.03 0.40 13.79
C THR A 296 14.19 1.18 14.43
N ASP A 297 14.65 0.75 15.62
CA ASP A 297 15.79 1.34 16.31
C ASP A 297 17.06 1.23 15.45
N THR A 298 17.27 0.09 14.78
CA THR A 298 18.36 -0.10 13.80
C THR A 298 18.24 0.85 12.61
N LEU A 299 17.04 0.98 12.02
CA LEU A 299 16.82 1.86 10.86
C LEU A 299 17.00 3.35 11.20
N GLU A 300 16.73 3.75 12.45
CA GLU A 300 17.01 5.10 12.95
C GLU A 300 18.52 5.39 12.96
N ILE A 301 19.36 4.40 13.29
CA ILE A 301 20.84 4.53 13.21
C ILE A 301 21.30 4.68 11.75
N VAL A 302 20.74 3.87 10.84
CA VAL A 302 21.05 3.91 9.41
C VAL A 302 20.62 5.24 8.77
N ASN A 303 19.55 5.86 9.28
CA ASN A 303 19.07 7.21 8.93
C ASN A 303 18.83 7.44 7.42
N LEU A 304 18.09 6.51 6.80
CA LEU A 304 17.66 6.61 5.40
C LEU A 304 16.17 6.93 5.25
N PRO A 305 15.73 7.42 4.08
CA PRO A 305 14.31 7.56 3.78
C PRO A 305 13.63 6.18 3.72
N ILE A 306 13.00 5.74 4.82
CA ILE A 306 12.26 4.48 4.85
C ILE A 306 10.86 4.66 4.27
N ILE A 307 10.54 3.90 3.22
CA ILE A 307 9.22 3.92 2.58
C ILE A 307 8.21 3.08 3.36
N GLY A 308 8.68 2.00 3.98
CA GLY A 308 7.85 1.15 4.82
C GLY A 308 8.59 -0.07 5.36
N LEU A 309 7.98 -0.68 6.37
CA LEU A 309 8.28 -2.01 6.88
C LEU A 309 7.04 -2.86 6.60
N VAL A 310 7.18 -3.90 5.78
CA VAL A 310 6.04 -4.70 5.31
C VAL A 310 6.28 -6.20 5.50
N PRO A 311 5.21 -6.99 5.76
CA PRO A 311 5.30 -8.44 5.74
C PRO A 311 5.38 -8.97 4.30
N ALA A 312 6.17 -10.03 4.06
CA ALA A 312 6.37 -10.54 2.70
C ALA A 312 5.08 -11.10 2.04
N SER A 313 4.44 -12.09 2.66
CA SER A 313 3.37 -12.87 2.01
C SER A 313 2.05 -12.13 1.77
N VAL A 314 1.69 -11.12 2.59
CA VAL A 314 0.39 -10.42 2.46
C VAL A 314 0.28 -9.71 1.11
N HIS A 315 1.35 -9.03 0.71
CA HIS A 315 1.43 -8.26 -0.51
C HIS A 315 1.38 -9.14 -1.75
N VAL A 316 2.07 -10.28 -1.70
CA VAL A 316 2.02 -11.31 -2.74
C VAL A 316 0.63 -11.92 -2.83
N PHE A 317 0.02 -12.26 -1.69
CA PHE A 317 -1.33 -12.83 -1.63
C PHE A 317 -2.35 -11.92 -2.31
N ASP A 318 -2.42 -10.65 -1.93
CA ASP A 318 -3.36 -9.70 -2.52
C ASP A 318 -3.12 -9.52 -4.04
N SER A 319 -1.85 -9.61 -4.48
CA SER A 319 -1.48 -9.55 -5.90
C SER A 319 -1.98 -10.79 -6.67
N ILE A 320 -1.86 -11.99 -6.08
CA ILE A 320 -2.40 -13.23 -6.65
C ILE A 320 -3.91 -13.13 -6.79
N THR A 321 -4.61 -12.78 -5.71
CA THR A 321 -6.08 -12.77 -5.68
C THR A 321 -6.68 -11.72 -6.60
N SER A 322 -5.92 -10.69 -6.98
CA SER A 322 -6.34 -9.71 -7.98
C SER A 322 -6.36 -10.26 -9.42
N LYS A 323 -5.65 -11.37 -9.69
CA LYS A 323 -5.48 -11.95 -11.03
C LYS A 323 -6.21 -13.25 -11.27
N ILE A 324 -6.51 -13.98 -10.20
CA ILE A 324 -7.19 -15.27 -10.30
C ILE A 324 -8.68 -15.12 -9.99
N THR A 325 -9.46 -16.09 -10.47
CA THR A 325 -10.91 -16.14 -10.26
C THR A 325 -11.31 -17.13 -9.16
N GLU A 326 -10.36 -17.84 -8.58
CA GLU A 326 -10.62 -18.79 -7.49
C GLU A 326 -11.19 -18.05 -6.28
N GLU A 327 -12.27 -18.59 -5.71
CA GLU A 327 -12.94 -17.98 -4.56
C GLU A 327 -12.03 -18.01 -3.33
N ILE A 328 -11.35 -19.14 -3.11
CA ILE A 328 -10.40 -19.34 -2.03
C ILE A 328 -9.02 -19.54 -2.64
N THR A 329 -8.04 -18.82 -2.10
CA THR A 329 -6.64 -18.86 -2.47
C THR A 329 -5.85 -19.43 -1.30
N VAL A 330 -4.95 -20.35 -1.60
CA VAL A 330 -3.97 -20.89 -0.66
C VAL A 330 -2.58 -20.49 -1.15
N LEU A 331 -1.79 -19.86 -0.27
CA LEU A 331 -0.39 -19.51 -0.52
C LEU A 331 0.50 -20.11 0.56
N LEU A 332 1.58 -20.77 0.17
CA LEU A 332 2.65 -21.22 1.05
C LEU A 332 3.89 -20.35 0.81
N ASP A 333 4.37 -19.70 1.86
CA ASP A 333 5.69 -19.07 1.90
C ASP A 333 6.66 -20.03 2.60
N ILE A 334 7.59 -20.60 1.84
CA ILE A 334 8.44 -21.70 2.26
C ILE A 334 9.77 -21.16 2.77
N GLU A 335 9.99 -21.29 4.08
CA GLU A 335 11.20 -20.91 4.78
C GLU A 335 11.99 -22.16 5.22
N SER A 336 13.11 -21.97 5.89
CA SER A 336 14.05 -23.02 6.27
C SER A 336 13.47 -23.94 7.34
N SER A 337 13.02 -23.37 8.45
CA SER A 337 12.51 -24.14 9.61
C SER A 337 10.99 -24.21 9.65
N GLU A 338 10.29 -23.27 9.02
CA GLU A 338 8.83 -23.21 9.00
C GLU A 338 8.26 -22.90 7.61
N THR A 339 6.95 -23.06 7.45
CA THR A 339 6.22 -22.64 6.26
C THR A 339 5.01 -21.82 6.70
N THR A 340 4.89 -20.60 6.19
CA THR A 340 3.71 -19.77 6.45
C THR A 340 2.64 -20.08 5.41
N LEU A 341 1.48 -20.54 5.89
CA LEU A 341 0.31 -20.84 5.07
C LEU A 341 -0.70 -19.70 5.18
N LEU A 342 -1.10 -19.10 4.07
CA LEU A 342 -2.17 -18.12 3.99
C LEU A 342 -3.37 -18.72 3.27
N ILE A 343 -4.56 -18.55 3.87
CA ILE A 343 -5.84 -18.97 3.31
C ILE A 343 -6.78 -17.79 3.32
N GLY A 344 -7.36 -17.47 2.16
CA GLY A 344 -8.25 -16.33 2.06
C GLY A 344 -8.84 -16.11 0.68
N SER A 345 -9.41 -14.93 0.47
CA SER A 345 -10.07 -14.55 -0.77
C SER A 345 -9.84 -13.08 -1.11
N ASN A 346 -10.10 -12.71 -2.38
CA ASN A 346 -9.78 -11.38 -2.89
C ASN A 346 -10.52 -10.28 -2.11
N LEU A 347 -9.76 -9.39 -1.48
CA LEU A 347 -10.27 -8.26 -0.68
C LEU A 347 -11.23 -8.67 0.46
N ASP A 348 -11.23 -9.93 0.90
CA ASP A 348 -12.17 -10.46 1.90
C ASP A 348 -11.35 -11.15 3.03
N ARG A 349 -11.74 -12.32 3.51
CA ARG A 349 -11.05 -13.02 4.61
C ARG A 349 -9.63 -13.40 4.21
N LEU A 350 -8.66 -13.14 5.09
CA LEU A 350 -7.30 -13.66 5.04
C LEU A 350 -6.86 -14.08 6.45
N ASN A 351 -6.41 -15.32 6.57
CA ASN A 351 -5.86 -15.90 7.79
C ASN A 351 -4.52 -16.57 7.49
N SER A 352 -3.58 -16.50 8.43
CA SER A 352 -2.30 -17.20 8.35
C SER A 352 -2.19 -18.32 9.37
N TYR A 353 -1.47 -19.38 9.01
CA TYR A 353 -1.12 -20.53 9.84
C TYR A 353 0.38 -20.78 9.74
N LYS A 354 0.97 -21.23 10.85
CA LYS A 354 2.38 -21.62 10.92
C LYS A 354 2.50 -23.13 10.87
N LEU A 355 3.10 -23.65 9.81
CA LEU A 355 3.43 -25.06 9.72
C LEU A 355 4.83 -25.26 10.33
N PRO A 356 4.99 -26.17 11.32
CA PRO A 356 6.23 -26.32 12.08
C PRO A 356 7.28 -27.15 11.31
N PHE A 357 7.39 -26.89 10.01
CA PHE A 357 8.39 -27.49 9.13
C PHE A 357 8.63 -26.57 7.93
N GLY A 358 9.90 -26.42 7.56
CA GLY A 358 10.34 -25.75 6.34
C GLY A 358 11.14 -26.70 5.47
N TYR A 359 11.81 -26.18 4.44
CA TYR A 359 12.54 -27.02 3.50
C TYR A 359 13.70 -27.79 4.14
N SER A 360 14.34 -27.21 5.18
CA SER A 360 15.60 -27.74 5.74
C SER A 360 15.45 -29.16 6.29
N LEU A 361 14.27 -29.51 6.82
CA LEU A 361 13.96 -30.84 7.36
C LEU A 361 13.89 -31.93 6.28
N TYR A 362 13.81 -31.56 5.00
CA TYR A 362 13.62 -32.50 3.89
C TYR A 362 14.83 -32.58 2.96
N ILE A 363 15.83 -31.71 3.12
CA ILE A 363 17.00 -31.71 2.24
C ILE A 363 17.81 -32.99 2.47
N THR A 364 18.00 -33.71 1.38
CA THR A 364 18.86 -34.90 1.29
C THR A 364 19.69 -34.81 0.01
N ASP A 365 20.64 -35.72 -0.18
CA ASP A 365 21.46 -35.80 -1.41
C ASP A 365 20.62 -36.01 -2.69
N ASN A 366 19.37 -36.45 -2.55
CA ASN A 366 18.44 -36.61 -3.66
C ASN A 366 17.38 -35.49 -3.64
N LEU A 367 17.57 -34.48 -4.49
CA LEU A 367 16.65 -33.33 -4.56
C LEU A 367 15.23 -33.73 -4.95
N LYS A 368 15.05 -34.70 -5.86
CA LYS A 368 13.72 -35.20 -6.26
C LYS A 368 12.96 -35.83 -5.09
N LYS A 369 13.66 -36.59 -4.24
CA LYS A 369 13.09 -37.16 -3.01
C LYS A 369 12.76 -36.05 -2.01
N SER A 370 13.68 -35.10 -1.81
CA SER A 370 13.52 -33.94 -0.93
C SER A 370 12.26 -33.13 -1.30
N SER A 371 12.14 -32.78 -2.59
CA SER A 371 10.99 -32.06 -3.16
C SER A 371 9.68 -32.82 -2.95
N LYS A 372 9.64 -34.10 -3.34
CA LYS A 372 8.45 -34.94 -3.19
C LYS A 372 7.99 -35.03 -1.73
N SER A 373 8.90 -35.35 -0.81
CA SER A 373 8.55 -35.49 0.62
C SER A 373 8.03 -34.19 1.23
N TYR A 374 8.65 -33.05 0.89
CA TYR A 374 8.19 -31.75 1.36
C TYR A 374 6.76 -31.45 0.86
N PHE A 375 6.52 -31.55 -0.45
CA PHE A 375 5.22 -31.17 -1.02
C PHE A 375 4.10 -32.14 -0.64
N GLU A 376 4.39 -33.43 -0.44
CA GLU A 376 3.41 -34.38 0.12
C GLU A 376 3.00 -33.99 1.54
N ARG A 377 3.96 -33.62 2.41
CA ARG A 377 3.66 -33.14 3.76
C ARG A 377 2.87 -31.82 3.73
N ALA A 378 3.28 -30.87 2.88
CA ALA A 378 2.62 -29.59 2.74
C ALA A 378 1.16 -29.78 2.29
N LEU A 379 0.92 -30.60 1.27
CA LEU A 379 -0.43 -30.89 0.77
C LEU A 379 -1.31 -31.53 1.84
N ASN A 380 -0.78 -32.48 2.61
CA ASN A 380 -1.53 -33.10 3.71
C ASN A 380 -1.90 -32.08 4.79
N SER A 381 -0.99 -31.15 5.11
CA SER A 381 -1.25 -30.09 6.09
C SER A 381 -2.33 -29.11 5.60
N VAL A 382 -2.26 -28.71 4.32
CA VAL A 382 -3.30 -27.86 3.70
C VAL A 382 -4.64 -28.58 3.71
N LYS A 383 -4.71 -29.85 3.31
CA LYS A 383 -5.95 -30.63 3.31
C LYS A 383 -6.60 -30.71 4.70
N LEU A 384 -5.80 -30.93 5.75
CA LEU A 384 -6.29 -30.96 7.12
C LEU A 384 -6.88 -29.61 7.55
N ILE A 385 -6.15 -28.51 7.31
CA ILE A 385 -6.62 -27.17 7.70
C ILE A 385 -7.86 -26.76 6.90
N MET A 386 -7.91 -27.04 5.60
CA MET A 386 -9.08 -26.77 4.76
C MET A 386 -10.31 -27.54 5.24
N LYS A 387 -10.13 -28.82 5.62
CA LYS A 387 -11.18 -29.64 6.22
C LYS A 387 -11.70 -29.04 7.54
N ASP A 388 -10.81 -28.61 8.43
CA ASP A 388 -11.19 -27.98 9.71
C ASP A 388 -11.95 -26.66 9.51
N LEU A 389 -11.67 -25.95 8.42
CA LEU A 389 -12.38 -24.73 8.03
C LEU A 389 -13.70 -25.00 7.27
N ASN A 390 -14.05 -26.26 7.02
CA ASN A 390 -15.16 -26.67 6.14
C ASN A 390 -15.08 -26.00 4.75
N GLN A 391 -13.88 -25.95 4.19
CA GLN A 391 -13.62 -25.39 2.85
C GLN A 391 -13.09 -26.47 1.90
N GLU A 392 -13.50 -26.39 0.64
CA GLU A 392 -12.95 -27.24 -0.42
C GLU A 392 -11.52 -26.83 -0.77
N LEU A 393 -10.68 -27.81 -1.12
CA LEU A 393 -9.33 -27.55 -1.57
C LEU A 393 -9.37 -26.81 -2.91
N PRO A 394 -8.67 -25.67 -3.07
CA PRO A 394 -8.60 -24.99 -4.35
C PRO A 394 -7.88 -25.83 -5.41
N LEU A 395 -8.05 -25.44 -6.66
CA LEU A 395 -7.38 -26.10 -7.79
C LEU A 395 -5.86 -25.88 -7.74
N ASN A 396 -5.45 -24.68 -7.30
CA ASN A 396 -4.04 -24.32 -7.22
C ASN A 396 -3.66 -23.91 -5.79
N ILE A 397 -2.58 -24.50 -5.29
CA ILE A 397 -1.85 -24.06 -4.10
C ILE A 397 -0.65 -23.25 -4.59
N PHE A 398 -0.66 -21.95 -4.32
CA PHE A 398 0.44 -21.08 -4.71
C PHE A 398 1.61 -21.24 -3.76
N VAL A 399 2.83 -21.16 -4.29
CA VAL A 399 4.06 -21.30 -3.50
C VAL A 399 5.03 -20.17 -3.80
N MET A 400 5.69 -19.68 -2.76
CA MET A 400 6.75 -18.66 -2.80
C MET A 400 7.82 -18.96 -1.74
N GLY A 401 8.80 -18.06 -1.63
CA GLY A 401 9.82 -18.11 -0.58
C GLY A 401 11.09 -18.84 -1.02
N LYS A 402 12.15 -18.63 -0.25
CA LYS A 402 13.50 -19.13 -0.59
C LYS A 402 13.62 -20.64 -0.56
N GLY A 403 12.71 -21.34 0.13
CA GLY A 403 12.69 -22.79 0.13
C GLY A 403 12.44 -23.40 -1.24
N LEU A 404 11.76 -22.69 -2.15
CA LEU A 404 11.60 -23.15 -3.53
C LEU A 404 12.93 -23.28 -4.25
N ASP A 405 13.82 -22.31 -4.05
CA ASP A 405 15.17 -22.31 -4.62
C ASP A 405 16.04 -23.48 -4.08
N LYS A 406 15.61 -24.13 -3.00
CA LYS A 406 16.27 -25.30 -2.38
C LYS A 406 15.57 -26.62 -2.67
N LEU A 407 14.32 -26.59 -3.13
CA LEU A 407 13.47 -27.77 -3.37
C LEU A 407 13.25 -28.06 -4.86
N LEU A 408 13.64 -27.15 -5.74
CA LEU A 408 13.46 -27.23 -7.19
C LEU A 408 14.78 -26.91 -7.91
N ASP A 409 14.89 -27.40 -9.14
CA ASP A 409 15.93 -27.03 -10.10
C ASP A 409 15.34 -27.08 -11.52
N SER A 410 16.19 -26.98 -12.55
CA SER A 410 15.74 -27.02 -13.95
C SER A 410 15.11 -28.36 -14.37
N GLU A 411 15.34 -29.45 -13.64
CA GLU A 411 14.84 -30.79 -13.95
C GLU A 411 13.62 -31.19 -13.10
N ILE A 412 13.42 -30.51 -11.97
CA ILE A 412 12.37 -30.83 -11.00
C ILE A 412 11.25 -29.79 -11.08
N ASN A 413 10.11 -30.24 -11.61
CA ASN A 413 8.89 -29.44 -11.64
C ASN A 413 8.11 -29.54 -10.33
N LEU A 414 7.30 -28.52 -10.06
CA LEU A 414 6.31 -28.56 -8.99
C LEU A 414 5.32 -29.72 -9.18
N PRO A 415 4.92 -30.42 -8.11
CA PRO A 415 3.88 -31.43 -8.18
C PRO A 415 2.55 -30.85 -8.64
N GLU A 416 1.68 -31.72 -9.18
CA GLU A 416 0.33 -31.34 -9.59
C GLU A 416 -0.44 -30.68 -8.45
N GLY A 417 -1.18 -29.62 -8.78
CA GLY A 417 -1.92 -28.80 -7.81
C GLY A 417 -1.09 -27.68 -7.17
N PHE A 418 0.25 -27.67 -7.31
CA PHE A 418 1.09 -26.57 -6.86
C PHE A 418 1.47 -25.63 -8.01
N LYS A 419 1.56 -24.33 -7.73
CA LYS A 419 1.91 -23.30 -8.72
C LYS A 419 2.86 -22.26 -8.14
N SER A 420 4.02 -22.06 -8.76
CA SER A 420 4.91 -20.97 -8.37
C SER A 420 4.27 -19.62 -8.70
N ILE A 421 4.45 -18.64 -7.82
CA ILE A 421 4.02 -17.25 -8.08
C ILE A 421 4.73 -16.64 -9.29
N SER A 422 5.93 -17.15 -9.64
CA SER A 422 6.69 -16.68 -10.81
C SER A 422 5.91 -16.83 -12.12
N ASN A 423 5.02 -17.82 -12.17
CA ASN A 423 4.16 -18.11 -13.33
C ASN A 423 2.98 -17.13 -13.50
N LEU A 424 2.75 -16.21 -12.57
CA LEU A 424 1.58 -15.31 -12.57
C LEU A 424 1.86 -13.88 -13.08
N ASN A 425 3.08 -13.61 -13.55
CA ASN A 425 3.53 -12.30 -14.03
C ASN A 425 3.15 -11.13 -13.07
N LEU A 426 3.22 -11.35 -11.75
CA LEU A 426 2.78 -10.42 -10.70
C LEU A 426 3.45 -9.05 -10.80
N ALA A 427 4.68 -9.00 -11.30
CA ALA A 427 5.40 -7.77 -11.59
C ALA A 427 5.97 -7.77 -13.02
N ASN A 428 6.06 -6.59 -13.62
CA ASN A 428 6.81 -6.42 -14.87
C ASN A 428 8.24 -6.03 -14.53
N TYR A 429 9.16 -7.00 -14.62
CA TYR A 429 10.55 -6.75 -14.27
C TYR A 429 11.53 -7.28 -15.30
N LEU A 430 12.69 -6.62 -15.30
CA LEU A 430 13.86 -7.05 -16.04
C LEU A 430 14.99 -7.30 -15.04
N TYR A 431 15.52 -8.52 -15.06
CA TYR A 431 16.74 -8.87 -14.38
C TYR A 431 17.81 -9.16 -15.43
N LYS A 432 18.86 -8.34 -15.45
CA LYS A 432 20.05 -8.55 -16.30
C LYS A 432 21.29 -8.27 -15.46
N PRO A 433 21.70 -9.18 -14.57
CA PRO A 433 23.03 -9.07 -14.00
C PRO A 433 24.03 -9.36 -15.13
N GLN A 434 24.78 -8.35 -15.54
CA GLN A 434 26.06 -8.59 -16.20
C GLN A 434 27.05 -8.78 -15.05
N THR A 435 27.38 -10.03 -14.75
CA THR A 435 28.45 -10.43 -13.80
C THR A 435 28.33 -9.83 -12.39
N MET A 436 27.87 -10.63 -11.42
CA MET A 436 28.07 -10.30 -10.01
C MET A 436 29.57 -10.14 -9.74
N GLN A 437 29.99 -8.99 -9.18
CA GLN A 437 31.39 -8.76 -8.80
C GLN A 437 31.74 -9.31 -7.40
N ILE A 438 30.82 -9.99 -6.71
CA ILE A 438 31.08 -10.52 -5.37
C ILE A 438 30.55 -11.96 -5.31
N HIS A 439 31.41 -12.84 -4.82
CA HIS A 439 31.29 -14.29 -4.83
C HIS A 439 29.92 -14.82 -4.36
N GLU A 440 29.16 -15.43 -5.28
CA GLU A 440 28.14 -16.41 -4.88
C GLU A 440 28.86 -17.60 -4.22
N ILE A 441 28.82 -17.66 -2.89
CA ILE A 441 29.05 -18.90 -2.16
C ILE A 441 27.67 -19.40 -1.72
N GLY A 442 26.96 -20.13 -2.60
CA GLY A 442 25.99 -21.14 -2.13
C GLY A 442 24.52 -21.13 -2.59
N SER A 443 24.09 -20.42 -3.64
CA SER A 443 22.70 -20.57 -4.15
C SER A 443 22.64 -20.99 -5.61
N LYS A 444 22.11 -22.20 -5.87
CA LYS A 444 21.83 -22.72 -7.23
C LYS A 444 20.71 -21.96 -7.98
N SER A 445 20.03 -21.01 -7.36
CA SER A 445 19.19 -19.98 -7.98
C SER A 445 18.65 -19.10 -6.84
N ILE A 446 18.48 -17.79 -7.05
CA ILE A 446 17.73 -16.89 -6.15
C ILE A 446 16.48 -16.34 -6.85
N GLU A 447 16.06 -17.01 -7.93
CA GLU A 447 15.02 -16.49 -8.83
C GLU A 447 13.66 -16.40 -8.13
N ASN A 448 13.26 -17.40 -7.35
CA ASN A 448 11.96 -17.36 -6.66
C ASN A 448 11.97 -16.32 -5.54
N SER A 449 13.09 -16.23 -4.80
CA SER A 449 13.30 -15.20 -3.78
C SER A 449 13.22 -13.80 -4.39
N LEU A 450 13.96 -13.54 -5.47
CA LEU A 450 13.97 -12.25 -6.16
C LEU A 450 12.59 -11.91 -6.74
N TYR A 451 11.91 -12.86 -7.38
CA TYR A 451 10.57 -12.64 -7.91
C TYR A 451 9.57 -12.24 -6.83
N SER A 452 9.66 -12.88 -5.65
CA SER A 452 8.83 -12.54 -4.49
C SER A 452 9.04 -11.09 -4.07
N LEU A 453 10.31 -10.66 -3.92
CA LEU A 453 10.65 -9.28 -3.54
C LEU A 453 10.18 -8.24 -4.55
N ILE A 454 10.35 -8.52 -5.83
CA ILE A 454 9.89 -7.63 -6.90
C ILE A 454 8.36 -7.55 -6.93
N SER A 455 7.67 -8.66 -6.69
CA SER A 455 6.21 -8.68 -6.60
C SER A 455 5.71 -7.81 -5.43
N ILE A 456 6.38 -7.88 -4.29
CA ILE A 456 6.10 -7.03 -3.12
C ILE A 456 6.34 -5.56 -3.49
N LEU A 457 7.50 -5.24 -4.06
CA LEU A 457 7.86 -3.89 -4.46
C LEU A 457 6.83 -3.28 -5.42
N SER A 458 6.43 -4.03 -6.45
CA SER A 458 5.39 -3.68 -7.43
C SER A 458 4.03 -3.43 -6.78
N SER A 459 3.75 -4.01 -5.61
CA SER A 459 2.49 -3.81 -4.89
C SER A 459 2.50 -2.58 -3.96
N CYS A 460 3.69 -2.13 -3.57
CA CYS A 460 3.91 -1.06 -2.60
C CYS A 460 4.12 0.31 -3.27
N VAL A 461 4.71 0.34 -4.46
CA VAL A 461 4.99 1.53 -5.27
C VAL A 461 3.94 1.66 -6.37
#